data_AF-A0A3D2B7D4-F1
#
_entry.id   AF-A0A3D2B7D4-F1
#
_cell.length_a   1.000
_cell.length_b   1.000
_cell.length_c   1.000
_cell.angle_alpha   90.00
_cell.angle_beta   90.00
_cell.angle_gamma   90.00
#
_symmetry.space_group_name_H-M   'P 1'
#
loop_
_entity.id
_entity.type
_entity.pdbx_description
1 polymer ?
#
loop_
_entity_poly.entity_id
_entity_poly.type
_entity_poly.pdbx_seq_one_letter_code
_entity_poly.pdbx_strand_id
1 'polypeptide(L)'
;MAIDIARYEKFLNVRNTAIKIIESFSVHHEIKEENIPLEERTDPESQEAPAAVVKHRHVAVLSDSDIILDLQRLTQEWENRARDLTLADPVRFPSNAFVLAPVPQVIHGVRSMSIAVGSATTSKKYTKASILGRYDRAIRHARQGVDVSHDSTLLRQLVREREMLAGDSETHYRIRNTCSTETICTLTFTDGTSNKVRVPRVGIAFAAPNSSIEIRTPRVMAPRSDRLEHLGVVPLDCSLSGLAGLVYKESEILKARAQYQARQKQK
;
A
#
# COMPACT_ATOMS: atom_id res chain seq x y z
N MET A 1 30.81 -1.70 -15.97
CA MET A 1 29.45 -1.14 -15.76
C MET A 1 28.36 -1.71 -16.69
N ALA A 2 28.67 -2.37 -17.81
CA ALA A 2 27.66 -2.93 -18.73
C ALA A 2 26.98 -4.24 -18.27
N ILE A 3 27.56 -4.94 -17.28
CA ILE A 3 27.08 -6.26 -16.79
C ILE A 3 25.78 -6.15 -15.96
N ASP A 4 25.46 -4.96 -15.44
CA ASP A 4 24.34 -4.74 -14.52
C ASP A 4 22.99 -4.56 -15.23
N ILE A 5 22.98 -3.87 -16.39
CA ILE A 5 21.76 -3.58 -17.16
C ILE A 5 21.17 -4.87 -17.75
N ALA A 6 21.99 -5.71 -18.39
CA ALA A 6 21.51 -6.95 -19.00
C ALA A 6 20.98 -7.96 -17.97
N ARG A 7 21.55 -7.99 -16.74
CA ARG A 7 21.03 -8.80 -15.64
C ARG A 7 19.68 -8.28 -15.16
N TYR A 8 19.56 -6.96 -15.03
CA TYR A 8 18.33 -6.30 -14.62
C TYR A 8 17.20 -6.47 -15.65
N GLU A 9 17.49 -6.37 -16.96
CA GLU A 9 16.51 -6.60 -18.03
C GLU A 9 15.97 -8.04 -18.01
N LYS A 10 16.85 -9.03 -17.84
CA LYS A 10 16.43 -10.43 -17.70
C LYS A 10 15.55 -10.63 -16.48
N PHE A 11 15.91 -10.01 -15.35
CA PHE A 11 15.09 -10.01 -14.15
C PHE A 11 13.69 -9.42 -14.42
N LEU A 12 13.63 -8.25 -15.08
CA LEU A 12 12.37 -7.60 -15.41
C LEU A 12 11.49 -8.48 -16.31
N ASN A 13 12.08 -9.19 -17.28
CA ASN A 13 11.34 -10.09 -18.15
C ASN A 13 10.70 -11.25 -17.36
N VAL A 14 11.47 -11.93 -16.50
CA VAL A 14 10.96 -12.99 -15.62
C VAL A 14 9.85 -12.46 -14.73
N ARG A 15 10.08 -11.33 -14.06
CA ARG A 15 9.12 -10.66 -13.18
C ARG A 15 7.80 -10.34 -13.90
N ASN A 16 7.89 -9.67 -15.05
CA ASN A 16 6.71 -9.20 -15.77
C ASN A 16 5.94 -10.38 -16.37
N THR A 17 6.63 -11.45 -16.78
CA THR A 17 5.98 -12.68 -17.27
C THR A 17 5.20 -13.36 -16.16
N ALA A 18 5.79 -13.51 -14.96
CA ALA A 18 5.09 -14.08 -13.81
C ALA A 18 3.86 -13.27 -13.40
N ILE A 19 3.98 -11.93 -13.34
CA ILE A 19 2.86 -11.03 -13.05
C ILE A 19 1.76 -11.18 -14.11
N LYS A 20 2.12 -11.24 -15.40
CA LYS A 20 1.15 -11.38 -16.49
C LYS A 20 0.36 -12.69 -16.42
N ILE A 21 0.99 -13.78 -16.00
CA ILE A 21 0.26 -15.04 -15.75
C ILE A 21 -0.79 -14.81 -14.66
N ILE A 22 -0.42 -14.22 -13.53
CA ILE A 22 -1.36 -13.96 -12.42
C ILE A 22 -2.50 -13.03 -12.86
N GLU A 23 -2.20 -11.99 -13.62
CA GLU A 23 -3.19 -11.06 -14.16
C GLU A 23 -4.19 -11.77 -15.10
N SER A 24 -3.70 -12.66 -15.97
CA SER A 24 -4.52 -13.34 -16.98
C SER A 24 -5.53 -14.31 -16.39
N PHE A 25 -5.24 -14.87 -15.21
CA PHE A 25 -6.11 -15.83 -14.50
C PHE A 25 -6.76 -15.21 -13.26
N SER A 26 -6.76 -13.88 -13.14
CA SER A 26 -7.26 -13.16 -11.98
C SER A 26 -8.78 -13.25 -11.86
N VAL A 27 -9.27 -13.77 -10.74
CA VAL A 27 -10.66 -13.68 -10.32
C VAL A 27 -10.89 -12.34 -9.62
N HIS A 28 -11.21 -11.32 -10.41
CA HIS A 28 -11.60 -10.02 -9.87
C HIS A 28 -12.99 -10.10 -9.24
N HIS A 29 -13.08 -9.77 -7.95
CA HIS A 29 -14.37 -9.44 -7.38
C HIS A 29 -14.69 -7.98 -7.75
N GLU A 30 -15.74 -7.75 -8.53
CA GLU A 30 -16.27 -6.41 -8.77
C GLU A 30 -16.67 -5.82 -7.40
N ILE A 31 -16.00 -4.77 -6.98
CA ILE A 31 -16.51 -3.94 -5.89
C ILE A 31 -17.38 -2.91 -6.59
N LYS A 32 -18.69 -3.02 -6.44
CA LYS A 32 -19.57 -1.89 -6.77
C LYS A 32 -19.08 -0.69 -5.96
N GLU A 33 -18.81 0.43 -6.62
CA GLU A 33 -18.34 1.69 -6.02
C GLU A 33 -19.23 2.17 -4.85
N GLU A 34 -20.44 1.62 -4.73
CA GLU A 34 -21.47 1.87 -3.71
C GLU A 34 -21.03 1.71 -2.25
N ASN A 35 -19.88 1.09 -1.96
CA ASN A 35 -19.38 0.90 -0.58
C ASN A 35 -18.22 1.84 -0.18
N ILE A 36 -17.84 2.80 -1.02
CA ILE A 36 -17.00 3.92 -0.57
C ILE A 36 -17.95 4.93 0.08
N PRO A 37 -17.84 5.20 1.41
CA PRO A 37 -18.72 6.16 2.06
C PRO A 37 -18.69 7.50 1.31
N LEU A 38 -19.86 7.98 0.90
CA LEU A 38 -20.04 9.23 0.14
C LEU A 38 -19.58 10.50 0.90
N GLU A 39 -19.10 10.37 2.15
CA GLU A 39 -18.66 11.49 2.98
C GLU A 39 -17.25 12.02 2.64
N GLU A 40 -16.54 11.43 1.67
CA GLU A 40 -15.25 11.96 1.15
C GLU A 40 -15.41 12.92 -0.05
N ARG A 41 -16.65 13.34 -0.39
CA ARG A 41 -16.92 14.36 -1.43
C ARG A 41 -17.33 15.71 -0.81
N THR A 42 -16.58 16.23 0.14
CA THR A 42 -16.67 17.66 0.49
C THR A 42 -15.59 18.41 -0.25
N ASP A 43 -15.93 18.84 -1.47
CA ASP A 43 -15.68 20.19 -2.00
C ASP A 43 -16.26 20.28 -3.43
N PRO A 44 -17.29 21.11 -3.68
CA PRO A 44 -17.92 21.22 -5.00
C PRO A 44 -17.06 21.91 -6.08
N GLU A 45 -15.81 22.30 -5.78
CA GLU A 45 -14.89 22.94 -6.74
C GLU A 45 -13.71 22.07 -7.20
N SER A 46 -13.50 20.88 -6.63
CA SER A 46 -12.45 19.96 -7.09
C SER A 46 -12.94 19.00 -8.17
N GLN A 47 -13.38 19.55 -9.31
CA GLN A 47 -13.39 18.81 -10.56
C GLN A 47 -11.94 18.76 -11.08
N GLU A 48 -11.48 17.59 -11.53
CA GLU A 48 -10.13 17.31 -12.09
C GLU A 48 -9.04 16.75 -11.16
N ALA A 49 -9.37 16.10 -10.05
CA ALA A 49 -8.49 15.03 -9.55
C ALA A 49 -8.79 13.75 -10.35
N PRO A 50 -7.83 13.15 -11.10
CA PRO A 50 -8.09 11.88 -11.79
C PRO A 50 -8.53 10.87 -10.73
N ALA A 51 -9.70 10.26 -10.94
CA ALA A 51 -10.24 9.22 -10.08
C ALA A 51 -9.10 8.27 -9.71
N ALA A 52 -8.78 8.17 -8.41
CA ALA A 52 -7.68 7.36 -7.95
C ALA A 52 -7.92 5.93 -8.42
N VAL A 53 -7.21 5.51 -9.47
CA VAL A 53 -7.38 4.20 -10.08
C VAL A 53 -7.17 3.16 -8.99
N VAL A 54 -8.26 2.49 -8.59
CA VAL A 54 -8.21 1.41 -7.63
C VAL A 54 -7.41 0.28 -8.25
N LYS A 55 -6.11 0.22 -7.95
CA LYS A 55 -5.25 -0.88 -8.39
C LYS A 55 -5.60 -2.12 -7.57
N HIS A 56 -6.55 -2.90 -8.07
CA HIS A 56 -6.88 -4.20 -7.50
C HIS A 56 -5.64 -5.10 -7.52
N ARG A 57 -5.37 -5.79 -6.41
CA ARG A 57 -4.32 -6.81 -6.36
C ARG A 57 -4.89 -8.12 -6.90
N HIS A 58 -4.25 -8.67 -7.91
CA HIS A 58 -4.73 -9.84 -8.63
C HIS A 58 -4.69 -11.11 -7.78
N VAL A 59 -5.76 -11.90 -7.87
CA VAL A 59 -5.89 -13.21 -7.21
C VAL A 59 -6.16 -14.22 -8.31
N ALA A 60 -5.16 -15.02 -8.68
CA ALA A 60 -5.29 -16.00 -9.73
C ALA A 60 -5.75 -17.36 -9.19
N VAL A 61 -6.62 -18.04 -9.93
CA VAL A 61 -6.94 -19.46 -9.73
C VAL A 61 -6.48 -20.22 -10.97
N LEU A 62 -5.51 -21.10 -10.80
CA LEU A 62 -4.86 -21.84 -11.88
C LEU A 62 -5.31 -23.29 -11.83
N SER A 63 -5.96 -23.77 -12.89
CA SER A 63 -6.36 -25.18 -13.03
C SER A 63 -5.43 -25.98 -13.93
N ASP A 64 -4.62 -25.32 -14.76
CA ASP A 64 -3.68 -25.98 -15.67
C ASP A 64 -2.36 -26.26 -14.95
N SER A 65 -1.97 -27.55 -14.91
CA SER A 65 -0.73 -28.00 -14.28
C SER A 65 0.52 -27.40 -14.92
N ASP A 66 0.53 -27.22 -16.24
CA ASP A 66 1.68 -26.68 -16.95
C ASP A 66 1.90 -25.20 -16.60
N ILE A 67 0.81 -24.43 -16.51
CA ILE A 67 0.85 -23.02 -16.10
C ILE A 67 1.28 -22.88 -14.64
N ILE A 68 0.84 -23.78 -13.77
CA ILE A 68 1.27 -23.81 -12.36
C ILE A 68 2.78 -24.04 -12.27
N LEU A 69 3.30 -25.05 -12.99
CA LEU A 69 4.72 -25.38 -13.00
C LEU A 69 5.57 -24.24 -13.58
N ASP A 70 5.10 -23.62 -14.66
CA ASP A 70 5.78 -22.47 -15.25
C ASP A 70 5.83 -21.28 -14.30
N LEU A 71 4.72 -20.96 -13.62
CA LEU A 71 4.70 -19.89 -12.63
C LEU A 71 5.65 -20.19 -11.46
N GLN A 72 5.71 -21.43 -10.97
CA GLN A 72 6.65 -21.84 -9.93
C GLN A 72 8.10 -21.70 -10.40
N ARG A 73 8.42 -22.12 -11.63
CA ARG A 73 9.74 -21.96 -12.24
C ARG A 73 10.14 -20.49 -12.33
N LEU A 74 9.25 -19.62 -12.82
CA LEU A 74 9.48 -18.18 -12.90
C LEU A 74 9.66 -17.53 -11.52
N THR A 75 8.90 -17.99 -10.53
CA THR A 75 9.00 -17.53 -9.14
C THR A 75 10.36 -17.85 -8.54
N GLN A 76 10.85 -19.08 -8.76
CA GLN A 76 12.17 -19.49 -8.32
C GLN A 76 13.30 -18.74 -9.05
N GLU A 77 13.15 -18.53 -10.37
CA GLU A 77 14.09 -17.76 -11.17
C GLU A 77 14.14 -16.29 -10.75
N TRP A 78 12.98 -15.69 -10.41
CA TRP A 78 12.89 -14.36 -9.84
C TRP A 78 13.74 -14.26 -8.58
N GLU A 79 13.54 -15.14 -7.60
CA GLU A 79 14.30 -15.13 -6.34
C GLU A 79 15.81 -15.19 -6.57
N ASN A 80 16.24 -16.09 -7.46
CA ASN A 80 17.65 -16.28 -7.77
C ASN A 80 18.24 -15.01 -8.40
N ARG A 81 17.57 -14.44 -9.39
CA ARG A 81 18.02 -13.21 -10.06
C ARG A 81 18.00 -11.99 -9.13
N ALA A 82 17.01 -11.89 -8.25
CA ALA A 82 16.94 -10.83 -7.25
C ALA A 82 18.13 -10.92 -6.27
N ARG A 83 18.48 -12.15 -5.85
CA ARG A 83 19.67 -12.40 -5.02
C ARG A 83 20.96 -12.02 -5.77
N ASP A 84 21.10 -12.41 -7.02
CA ASP A 84 22.26 -12.08 -7.85
C ASP A 84 22.44 -10.57 -8.05
N LEU A 85 21.36 -9.83 -8.28
CA LEU A 85 21.38 -8.36 -8.37
C LEU A 85 21.78 -7.72 -7.05
N THR A 86 21.23 -8.21 -5.93
CA THR A 86 21.56 -7.72 -4.58
C THR A 86 23.03 -7.96 -4.24
N LEU A 87 23.58 -9.12 -4.60
CA LEU A 87 25.00 -9.45 -4.40
C LEU A 87 25.92 -8.62 -5.30
N ALA A 88 25.48 -8.30 -6.52
CA ALA A 88 26.28 -7.52 -7.47
C ALA A 88 26.35 -6.03 -7.11
N ASP A 89 25.22 -5.43 -6.70
CA ASP A 89 25.16 -4.03 -6.27
C ASP A 89 24.11 -3.84 -5.16
N PRO A 90 24.49 -4.03 -3.88
CA PRO A 90 23.56 -3.92 -2.75
C PRO A 90 23.10 -2.48 -2.48
N VAL A 91 23.81 -1.47 -3.00
CA VAL A 91 23.44 -0.05 -2.83
C VAL A 91 22.29 0.29 -3.76
N ARG A 92 22.36 -0.16 -5.02
CA ARG A 92 21.33 0.06 -6.03
C ARG A 92 20.16 -0.91 -5.90
N PHE A 93 20.45 -2.15 -5.53
CA PHE A 93 19.48 -3.23 -5.40
C PHE A 93 19.49 -3.80 -3.96
N PRO A 94 19.04 -3.04 -2.96
CA PRO A 94 18.90 -3.59 -1.62
C PRO A 94 17.84 -4.69 -1.60
N SER A 95 17.99 -5.67 -0.71
CA SER A 95 17.10 -6.85 -0.63
C SER A 95 15.62 -6.52 -0.40
N ASN A 96 15.32 -5.35 0.17
CA ASN A 96 13.98 -4.84 0.41
C ASN A 96 13.46 -3.93 -0.72
N ALA A 97 14.19 -3.81 -1.83
CA ALA A 97 13.78 -2.99 -2.96
C ALA A 97 12.41 -3.46 -3.49
N PHE A 98 11.51 -2.49 -3.67
CA PHE A 98 10.15 -2.75 -4.15
C PHE A 98 10.08 -3.48 -5.50
N VAL A 99 11.11 -3.32 -6.33
CA VAL A 99 11.18 -3.98 -7.63
C VAL A 99 11.52 -5.47 -7.50
N LEU A 100 12.24 -5.86 -6.44
CA LEU A 100 12.69 -7.23 -6.18
C LEU A 100 11.72 -8.03 -5.34
N ALA A 101 10.90 -7.36 -4.50
CA ALA A 101 10.03 -8.00 -3.53
C ALA A 101 8.65 -7.32 -3.40
N PRO A 102 7.60 -8.05 -3.00
CA PRO A 102 7.58 -9.49 -2.72
C PRO A 102 7.54 -10.32 -4.00
N VAL A 103 8.08 -11.53 -3.91
CA VAL A 103 7.96 -12.56 -4.93
C VAL A 103 6.54 -13.15 -4.88
N PRO A 104 5.89 -13.44 -6.03
CA PRO A 104 4.56 -14.05 -6.03
C PRO A 104 4.56 -15.41 -5.33
N GLN A 105 3.41 -15.80 -4.78
CA GLN A 105 3.24 -17.10 -4.14
C GLN A 105 2.22 -17.94 -4.89
N VAL A 106 2.48 -19.25 -4.94
CA VAL A 106 1.54 -20.26 -5.43
C VAL A 106 1.11 -21.11 -4.25
N ILE A 107 -0.16 -20.97 -3.83
CA ILE A 107 -0.72 -21.70 -2.68
C ILE A 107 -1.49 -22.92 -3.19
N HIS A 108 -1.23 -24.08 -2.58
CA HIS A 108 -1.85 -25.36 -2.91
C HIS A 108 -2.85 -25.80 -1.85
N GLY A 109 -3.71 -26.77 -2.18
CA GLY A 109 -4.60 -27.44 -1.21
C GLY A 109 -5.74 -26.56 -0.68
N VAL A 110 -6.10 -25.49 -1.39
CA VAL A 110 -7.23 -24.62 -1.00
C VAL A 110 -8.53 -25.26 -1.47
N ARG A 111 -9.46 -25.50 -0.55
CA ARG A 111 -10.80 -26.02 -0.85
C ARG A 111 -11.76 -24.89 -1.22
N SER A 112 -11.76 -23.82 -0.43
CA SER A 112 -12.62 -22.67 -0.65
C SER A 112 -11.90 -21.38 -0.25
N MET A 113 -12.22 -20.28 -0.91
CA MET A 113 -11.69 -18.96 -0.56
C MET A 113 -12.78 -17.89 -0.56
N SER A 114 -12.54 -16.83 0.20
CA SER A 114 -13.33 -15.60 0.18
C SER A 114 -12.40 -14.42 0.00
N ILE A 115 -12.68 -13.57 -1.00
CA ILE A 115 -11.82 -12.46 -1.39
C ILE A 115 -12.47 -11.16 -0.94
N ALA A 116 -11.89 -10.52 0.06
CA ALA A 116 -12.34 -9.22 0.54
C ALA A 116 -11.37 -8.13 0.04
N VAL A 117 -11.89 -7.06 -0.51
CA VAL A 117 -11.10 -5.88 -0.90
C VAL A 117 -11.59 -4.70 -0.07
N GLY A 118 -10.65 -3.97 0.53
CA GLY A 118 -10.97 -2.80 1.35
C GLY A 118 -9.89 -1.72 1.25
N SER A 119 -10.14 -0.60 1.92
CA SER A 119 -9.19 0.50 2.03
C SER A 119 -7.97 0.10 2.88
N ALA A 120 -6.77 0.16 2.30
CA ALA A 120 -5.52 0.10 3.03
C ALA A 120 -5.09 1.50 3.44
N THR A 121 -4.82 1.66 4.73
CA THR A 121 -4.12 2.84 5.24
C THR A 121 -2.66 2.50 5.47
N THR A 122 -1.76 3.21 4.80
CA THR A 122 -0.35 3.18 5.18
C THR A 122 -0.13 4.21 6.28
N SER A 123 0.70 3.90 7.27
CA SER A 123 1.10 4.84 8.32
C SER A 123 2.60 4.77 8.49
N LYS A 124 3.29 5.88 8.24
CA LYS A 124 4.74 6.00 8.41
C LYS A 124 5.06 6.98 9.52
N LYS A 125 6.00 6.60 10.39
CA LYS A 125 6.52 7.44 11.45
C LYS A 125 7.63 8.32 10.90
N TYR A 126 7.57 9.61 11.19
CA TYR A 126 8.56 10.61 10.85
C TYR A 126 8.99 11.36 12.10
N THR A 127 10.26 11.76 12.15
CA THR A 127 10.74 12.68 13.19
C THR A 127 10.34 14.10 12.84
N LYS A 128 10.11 14.94 13.85
CA LYS A 128 9.87 16.39 13.69
C LYS A 128 10.95 17.04 12.82
N ALA A 129 12.22 16.75 13.10
CA ALA A 129 13.36 17.26 12.33
C ALA A 129 13.28 16.88 10.83
N SER A 130 12.87 15.66 10.51
CA SER A 130 12.72 15.23 9.11
C SER A 130 11.61 16.00 8.37
N ILE A 131 10.53 16.38 9.06
CA ILE A 131 9.43 17.14 8.45
C ILE A 131 9.84 18.60 8.28
N LEU A 132 10.46 19.21 9.30
CA LEU A 132 10.99 20.57 9.21
C LEU A 132 12.00 20.73 8.06
N GLY A 133 12.91 19.77 7.88
CA GLY A 133 13.85 19.79 6.75
C GLY A 133 13.20 19.58 5.38
N ARG A 134 11.95 19.08 5.31
CA ARG A 134 11.16 19.07 4.08
C ARG A 134 10.50 20.42 3.83
N TYR A 135 9.96 21.07 4.86
CA TYR A 135 9.49 22.46 4.80
C TYR A 135 10.60 23.41 4.35
N ASP A 136 11.80 23.32 4.93
CA ASP A 136 12.94 24.18 4.55
C ASP A 136 13.29 24.07 3.06
N ARG A 137 13.24 22.84 2.52
CA ARG A 137 13.47 22.61 1.09
C ARG A 137 12.33 23.13 0.23
N ALA A 138 11.08 22.87 0.61
CA ALA A 138 9.91 23.35 -0.12
C ALA A 138 9.86 24.88 -0.16
N ILE A 139 10.12 25.55 0.97
CA ILE A 139 10.21 27.01 1.07
C ILE A 139 11.34 27.55 0.20
N ARG A 140 12.53 26.92 0.22
CA ARG A 140 13.65 27.32 -0.64
C ARG A 140 13.30 27.22 -2.12
N HIS A 141 12.66 26.13 -2.54
CA HIS A 141 12.21 25.95 -3.92
C HIS A 141 11.12 26.96 -4.29
N ALA A 142 10.13 27.19 -3.43
CA ALA A 142 9.08 28.18 -3.66
C ALA A 142 9.63 29.61 -3.82
N ARG A 143 10.72 29.96 -3.10
CA ARG A 143 11.42 31.24 -3.25
C ARG A 143 12.23 31.38 -4.53
N GLN A 144 12.65 30.26 -5.13
CA GLN A 144 13.49 30.22 -6.33
C GLN A 144 12.67 30.09 -7.64
N GLY A 145 11.38 29.80 -7.55
CA GLY A 145 10.50 29.66 -8.72
C GLY A 145 10.30 30.99 -9.43
N VAL A 146 10.60 31.03 -10.74
CA VAL A 146 10.59 32.24 -11.59
C VAL A 146 9.18 32.85 -11.72
N ASP A 147 8.11 32.06 -11.58
CA ASP A 147 6.71 32.48 -11.73
C ASP A 147 5.94 32.63 -10.41
N VAL A 148 6.61 32.47 -9.27
CA VAL A 148 5.96 32.57 -7.97
C VAL A 148 6.33 33.91 -7.38
N SER A 149 5.41 34.88 -7.49
CA SER A 149 5.42 36.10 -6.68
C SER A 149 5.98 35.77 -5.29
N HIS A 150 6.97 36.54 -4.83
CA HIS A 150 7.59 36.39 -3.49
C HIS A 150 6.59 36.44 -2.33
N ASP A 151 5.32 36.69 -2.64
CA ASP A 151 4.19 36.76 -1.73
C ASP A 151 3.08 35.74 -2.06
N SER A 152 3.45 34.60 -2.64
CA SER A 152 2.48 33.54 -2.92
C SER A 152 1.84 33.02 -1.62
N THR A 153 0.52 32.81 -1.70
CA THR A 153 -0.29 32.21 -0.62
C THR A 153 0.31 30.91 -0.12
N LEU A 154 0.85 30.09 -1.03
CA LEU A 154 1.55 28.84 -0.72
C LEU A 154 2.80 29.07 0.14
N LEU A 155 3.63 30.07 -0.18
CA LEU A 155 4.85 30.35 0.59
C LEU A 155 4.49 30.79 2.02
N ARG A 156 3.50 31.67 2.19
CA ARG A 156 3.01 32.09 3.52
C ARG A 156 2.48 30.89 4.31
N GLN A 157 1.73 30.01 3.66
CA GLN A 157 1.19 28.80 4.26
C GLN A 157 2.29 27.84 4.72
N LEU A 158 3.28 27.56 3.87
CA LEU A 158 4.42 26.70 4.22
C LEU A 158 5.24 27.26 5.39
N VAL A 159 5.44 28.58 5.46
CA VAL A 159 6.15 29.23 6.58
C VAL A 159 5.36 29.10 7.88
N ARG A 160 4.06 29.41 7.83
CA ARG A 160 3.17 29.30 9.01
C ARG A 160 3.09 27.87 9.54
N GLU A 161 2.88 26.89 8.68
CA GLU A 161 2.82 25.47 9.06
C GLU A 161 4.15 25.00 9.67
N ARG A 162 5.28 25.41 9.09
CA ARG A 162 6.61 25.13 9.63
C ARG A 162 6.80 25.74 11.03
N GLU A 163 6.41 26.98 11.25
CA GLU A 163 6.51 27.65 12.55
C GLU A 163 5.63 26.99 13.62
N MET A 164 4.39 26.66 13.26
CA MET A 164 3.50 25.89 14.14
C MET A 164 4.12 24.55 14.53
N LEU A 165 4.67 23.82 13.56
CA LEU A 165 5.32 22.52 13.81
C LEU A 165 6.60 22.68 14.62
N ALA A 166 7.35 23.77 14.44
CA ALA A 166 8.54 24.09 15.23
C ALA A 166 8.21 24.43 16.70
N GLY A 167 7.09 25.10 16.95
CA GLY A 167 6.62 25.44 18.32
C GLY A 167 5.97 24.28 19.08
N ASP A 168 5.59 23.20 18.40
CA ASP A 168 4.95 22.02 19.02
C ASP A 168 5.94 21.21 19.89
N SER A 169 5.47 20.61 20.98
CA SER A 169 6.30 19.75 21.85
C SER A 169 6.44 18.31 21.32
N GLU A 170 5.72 17.99 20.24
CA GLU A 170 5.75 16.68 19.60
C GLU A 170 7.12 16.36 18.99
N THR A 171 7.56 15.12 19.16
CA THR A 171 8.85 14.63 18.64
C THR A 171 8.66 13.82 17.36
N HIS A 172 7.51 13.17 17.23
CA HIS A 172 7.21 12.25 16.14
C HIS A 172 5.81 12.47 15.60
N TYR A 173 5.71 12.39 14.29
CA TYR A 173 4.46 12.49 13.58
C TYR A 173 4.20 11.22 12.77
N ARG A 174 2.93 10.90 12.57
CA ARG A 174 2.52 9.82 11.68
C ARG A 174 1.81 10.39 10.48
N ILE A 175 2.29 10.03 9.31
CA ILE A 175 1.66 10.38 8.05
C ILE A 175 0.85 9.17 7.61
N ARG A 176 -0.47 9.35 7.48
CA ARG A 176 -1.37 8.30 7.03
C ARG A 176 -1.89 8.62 5.63
N ASN A 177 -1.84 7.63 4.76
CA ASN A 177 -2.39 7.72 3.40
C ASN A 177 -3.44 6.63 3.22
N THR A 178 -4.67 7.04 2.90
CA THR A 178 -5.86 6.19 2.72
C THR A 178 -6.10 5.78 1.27
N CYS A 179 -5.30 6.24 0.31
CA CYS A 179 -5.55 6.09 -1.12
C CYS A 179 -5.16 4.71 -1.69
N SER A 180 -4.96 3.69 -0.86
CA SER A 180 -4.55 2.37 -1.34
C SER A 180 -5.61 1.33 -1.03
N THR A 181 -5.66 0.26 -1.83
CA THR A 181 -6.49 -0.90 -1.55
C THR A 181 -5.66 -2.07 -1.05
N GLU A 182 -6.31 -2.86 -0.20
CA GLU A 182 -5.81 -4.13 0.29
C GLU A 182 -6.78 -5.23 -0.12
N THR A 183 -6.24 -6.31 -0.64
CA THR A 183 -7.00 -7.53 -0.89
C THR A 183 -6.58 -8.56 0.15
N ILE A 184 -7.55 -9.15 0.85
CA ILE A 184 -7.35 -10.19 1.86
C ILE A 184 -8.15 -11.42 1.44
N CYS A 185 -7.47 -12.54 1.29
CA CYS A 185 -8.08 -13.84 1.04
C CYS A 185 -8.26 -14.58 2.37
N THR A 186 -9.49 -14.96 2.71
CA THR A 186 -9.75 -15.95 3.76
C THR A 186 -9.86 -17.32 3.11
N LEU A 187 -8.96 -18.22 3.48
CA LEU A 187 -8.79 -19.53 2.86
C LEU A 187 -9.27 -20.61 3.82
N THR A 188 -9.88 -21.66 3.28
CA THR A 188 -10.09 -22.94 3.96
C THR A 188 -9.40 -24.02 3.14
N PHE A 189 -8.48 -24.74 3.75
CA PHE A 189 -7.72 -25.81 3.12
C PHE A 189 -8.49 -27.13 3.14
N THR A 190 -8.04 -28.11 2.36
CA THR A 190 -8.63 -29.45 2.28
C THR A 190 -8.57 -30.22 3.61
N ASP A 191 -7.60 -29.90 4.47
CA ASP A 191 -7.46 -30.46 5.82
C ASP A 191 -8.41 -29.83 6.86
N GLY A 192 -9.25 -28.87 6.44
CA GLY A 192 -10.19 -28.16 7.30
C GLY A 192 -9.60 -26.94 8.03
N THR A 193 -8.28 -26.70 7.92
CA THR A 193 -7.66 -25.51 8.51
C THR A 193 -8.07 -24.24 7.75
N SER A 194 -8.05 -23.10 8.44
CA SER A 194 -8.37 -21.81 7.84
C SER A 194 -7.28 -20.78 8.09
N ASN A 195 -6.97 -19.98 7.07
CA ASN A 195 -5.91 -18.96 7.14
C ASN A 195 -6.35 -17.66 6.45
N LYS A 196 -5.75 -16.54 6.83
CA LYS A 196 -5.93 -15.24 6.17
C LYS A 196 -4.64 -14.82 5.51
N VAL A 197 -4.69 -14.60 4.21
CA VAL A 197 -3.54 -14.20 3.39
C VAL A 197 -3.78 -12.81 2.83
N ARG A 198 -2.83 -11.90 3.07
CA ARG A 198 -2.81 -10.58 2.43
C ARG A 198 -2.20 -10.72 1.05
N VAL A 199 -2.92 -10.31 0.02
CA VAL A 199 -2.44 -10.37 -1.36
C VAL A 199 -1.38 -9.29 -1.56
N PRO A 200 -0.17 -9.61 -2.03
CA PRO A 200 0.85 -8.62 -2.31
C PRO A 200 0.54 -7.84 -3.59
N ARG A 201 1.29 -6.75 -3.86
CA ARG A 201 1.05 -5.92 -5.06
C ARG A 201 1.28 -6.66 -6.38
N VAL A 202 2.12 -7.69 -6.38
CA VAL A 202 2.39 -8.54 -7.54
C VAL A 202 1.31 -9.60 -7.77
N GLY A 203 0.31 -9.66 -6.88
CA GLY A 203 -0.75 -10.67 -6.90
C GLY A 203 -0.35 -12.00 -6.25
N ILE A 204 -1.30 -12.92 -6.19
CA ILE A 204 -1.09 -14.27 -5.65
C ILE A 204 -1.80 -15.29 -6.54
N ALA A 205 -1.28 -16.51 -6.62
CA ALA A 205 -1.92 -17.60 -7.34
C ALA A 205 -2.31 -18.76 -6.41
N PHE A 206 -3.44 -19.38 -6.72
CA PHE A 206 -3.94 -20.58 -6.07
C PHE A 206 -4.00 -21.71 -7.07
N ALA A 207 -3.30 -22.80 -6.78
CA ALA A 207 -3.26 -23.98 -7.63
C ALA A 207 -4.44 -24.90 -7.34
N ALA A 208 -5.16 -25.26 -8.39
CA ALA A 208 -6.36 -26.08 -8.37
C ALA A 208 -6.37 -27.11 -9.53
N PRO A 209 -5.30 -27.92 -9.70
CA PRO A 209 -5.13 -28.78 -10.88
C PRO A 209 -6.17 -29.90 -10.99
N ASN A 210 -6.74 -30.33 -9.86
CA ASN A 210 -7.64 -31.48 -9.76
C ASN A 210 -9.02 -31.13 -9.17
N SER A 211 -9.30 -29.86 -8.95
CA SER A 211 -10.54 -29.42 -8.31
C SER A 211 -10.85 -27.96 -8.64
N SER A 212 -12.11 -27.57 -8.56
CA SER A 212 -12.47 -26.15 -8.54
C SER A 212 -12.34 -25.61 -7.11
N ILE A 213 -11.69 -24.47 -6.92
CA ILE A 213 -11.74 -23.76 -5.64
C ILE A 213 -13.11 -23.07 -5.54
N GLU A 214 -13.85 -23.36 -4.47
CA GLU A 214 -15.13 -22.70 -4.20
C GLU A 214 -14.86 -21.23 -3.80
N ILE A 215 -15.28 -20.28 -4.65
CA ILE A 215 -15.19 -18.85 -4.34
C ILE A 215 -16.47 -18.41 -3.63
N ARG A 216 -16.36 -18.07 -2.35
CA ARG A 216 -17.47 -17.62 -1.52
C ARG A 216 -17.61 -16.11 -1.57
N THR A 217 -18.85 -15.64 -1.52
CA THR A 217 -19.18 -14.23 -1.37
C THR A 217 -18.44 -13.65 -0.17
N PRO A 218 -17.71 -12.53 -0.33
CA PRO A 218 -17.04 -11.90 0.79
C PRO A 218 -18.04 -11.49 1.85
N ARG A 219 -17.69 -11.79 3.11
CA ARG A 219 -18.27 -11.04 4.21
C ARG A 219 -17.82 -9.60 4.02
N VAL A 220 -18.78 -8.66 4.00
CA VAL A 220 -18.50 -7.22 3.97
C VAL A 220 -17.42 -6.94 5.01
N MET A 221 -16.31 -6.32 4.59
CA MET A 221 -15.28 -5.94 5.54
C MET A 221 -15.91 -4.98 6.54
N ALA A 222 -15.91 -5.38 7.82
CA ALA A 222 -16.36 -4.49 8.86
C ALA A 222 -15.57 -3.16 8.76
N PRO A 223 -16.22 -2.01 8.96
CA PRO A 223 -15.53 -0.72 8.96
C PRO A 223 -14.35 -0.78 9.93
N ARG A 224 -13.19 -0.31 9.45
CA ARG A 224 -11.93 -0.38 10.19
C ARG A 224 -12.05 0.40 11.50
N SER A 225 -12.00 -0.30 12.62
CA SER A 225 -12.05 0.30 13.96
C SER A 225 -10.81 1.14 14.32
N ASP A 226 -9.76 1.11 13.49
CA ASP A 226 -8.51 1.86 13.68
C ASP A 226 -8.38 3.13 12.82
N ARG A 227 -9.47 3.55 12.17
CA ARG A 227 -9.56 4.88 11.56
C ARG A 227 -9.41 5.92 12.67
N LEU A 228 -8.46 6.84 12.49
CA LEU A 228 -8.19 7.86 13.51
C LEU A 228 -9.36 8.82 13.68
N GLU A 229 -10.14 9.06 12.61
CA GLU A 229 -11.36 9.87 12.72
C GLU A 229 -12.35 9.25 13.71
N HIS A 230 -12.49 7.92 13.71
CA HIS A 230 -13.38 7.20 14.64
C HIS A 230 -12.86 7.25 16.09
N LEU A 231 -11.57 7.54 16.26
CA LEU A 231 -10.93 7.74 17.56
C LEU A 231 -10.88 9.22 17.97
N GLY A 232 -11.44 10.13 17.15
CA GLY A 232 -11.50 11.57 17.41
C GLY A 232 -10.16 12.30 17.25
N VAL A 233 -9.20 11.73 16.51
CA VAL A 233 -7.90 12.38 16.27
C VAL A 233 -7.95 13.17 14.97
N VAL A 234 -7.68 14.47 15.06
CA VAL A 234 -7.76 15.42 13.94
C VAL A 234 -6.39 15.53 13.25
N PRO A 235 -6.32 15.54 11.90
CA PRO A 235 -5.07 15.76 11.20
C PRO A 235 -4.61 17.22 11.32
N LEU A 236 -3.29 17.44 11.23
CA LEU A 236 -2.68 18.75 11.09
C LEU A 236 -2.70 19.20 9.63
N ASP A 237 -2.91 20.49 9.42
CA ASP A 237 -2.72 21.13 8.12
C ASP A 237 -1.28 20.92 7.63
N CYS A 238 -1.14 20.48 6.38
CA CYS A 238 0.16 20.19 5.78
C CYS A 238 0.11 20.39 4.26
N SER A 239 0.75 21.45 3.81
CA SER A 239 0.84 21.85 2.39
C SER A 239 2.02 21.23 1.66
N LEU A 240 2.78 20.35 2.31
CA LEU A 240 3.91 19.67 1.68
C LEU A 240 3.44 18.64 0.64
N SER A 241 3.55 18.99 -0.64
CA SER A 241 3.29 18.07 -1.76
C SER A 241 4.12 16.78 -1.71
N GLY A 242 5.32 16.83 -1.12
CA GLY A 242 6.19 15.65 -0.92
C GLY A 242 5.79 14.72 0.24
N LEU A 243 4.74 15.05 0.99
CA LEU A 243 4.15 14.22 2.03
C LEU A 243 2.74 13.79 1.59
N ALA A 244 2.67 12.67 0.87
CA ALA A 244 1.40 12.12 0.43
C ALA A 244 0.62 11.52 1.61
N GLY A 245 -0.32 12.28 2.18
CA GLY A 245 -1.27 11.84 3.21
C GLY A 245 -1.52 12.88 4.32
N LEU A 246 -2.44 12.55 5.22
CA LEU A 246 -2.78 13.36 6.38
C LEU A 246 -1.73 13.19 7.50
N VAL A 247 -1.34 14.29 8.14
CA VAL A 247 -0.32 14.31 9.20
C VAL A 247 -0.99 14.29 10.57
N TYR A 248 -0.54 13.44 11.48
CA TYR A 248 -1.09 13.32 12.83
C TYR A 248 0.03 13.34 13.87
N LYS A 249 -0.25 13.89 15.05
CA LYS A 249 0.64 13.79 16.22
C LYS A 249 0.70 12.36 16.74
N GLU A 250 1.90 11.82 17.00
CA GLU A 250 2.00 10.44 17.50
C GLU A 250 1.43 10.32 18.92
N SER A 251 1.62 11.32 19.77
CA SER A 251 1.09 11.34 21.13
C SER A 251 -0.44 11.23 21.18
N GLU A 252 -1.16 11.96 20.32
CA GLU A 252 -2.62 11.91 20.23
C GLU A 252 -3.12 10.54 19.77
N ILE A 253 -2.45 9.93 18.79
CA ILE A 253 -2.77 8.58 18.33
C ILE A 253 -2.61 7.56 19.46
N LEU A 254 -1.50 7.63 20.21
CA LEU A 254 -1.23 6.71 21.30
C LEU A 254 -2.28 6.84 22.41
N LYS A 255 -2.63 8.08 22.78
CA LYS A 255 -3.66 8.37 23.78
C LYS A 255 -5.02 7.82 23.35
N ALA A 256 -5.44 8.08 22.12
CA ALA A 256 -6.73 7.64 21.61
C ALA A 256 -6.83 6.10 21.51
N ARG A 257 -5.74 5.42 21.11
CA ARG A 257 -5.66 3.96 21.11
C ARG A 257 -5.76 3.35 22.51
N ALA A 258 -5.07 3.92 23.48
CA ALA A 258 -5.13 3.47 24.87
C ALA A 258 -6.55 3.58 25.44
N GLN A 259 -7.23 4.70 25.17
CA GLN A 259 -8.62 4.91 25.59
C GLN A 259 -9.58 3.91 24.93
N TYR A 260 -9.41 3.63 23.64
CA TYR A 260 -10.22 2.64 22.94
C TYR A 260 -10.06 1.24 23.52
N GLN A 261 -8.82 0.82 23.79
CA GLN A 261 -8.53 -0.49 24.39
C GLN A 261 -9.11 -0.62 25.80
N ALA A 262 -9.06 0.44 26.61
CA ALA A 262 -9.67 0.45 27.93
C ALA A 262 -11.18 0.24 27.88
N ARG A 263 -11.88 0.90 26.93
CA ARG A 263 -13.33 0.73 26.73
C ARG A 263 -13.72 -0.68 26.28
N GLN A 264 -12.88 -1.33 25.47
CA GLN A 264 -13.13 -2.71 25.02
C GLN A 264 -12.94 -3.75 26.13
N LYS A 265 -12.10 -3.48 27.14
CA LYS A 265 -11.90 -4.38 28.29
C LYS A 265 -13.00 -4.29 29.35
N GLN A 266 -13.83 -3.26 29.30
CA GLN A 266 -14.95 -3.02 30.23
C GLN A 266 -16.29 -3.54 29.70
N LYS A 267 -16.32 -4.05 28.46
CA LYS A 267 -17.47 -4.71 27.84
C LYS A 267 -17.24 -6.22 27.85
#